data_AF-I2H5I3-F1
#
_entry.id   AF-I2H5I3-F1
#
_cell.length_a   1.000
_cell.length_b   1.000
_cell.length_c   1.000
_cell.angle_alpha   90.00
_cell.angle_beta   90.00
_cell.angle_gamma   90.00
#
_symmetry.space_group_name_H-M   'P 1'
#
loop_
_entity.id
_entity.type
_entity.pdbx_description
1 polymer ?
#
loop_
_entity_poly.entity_id
_entity_poly.type
_entity_poly.pdbx_seq_one_letter_code
_entity_poly.pdbx_strand_id
1 'polypeptide(L)'
;MASVPNSISSATSTSTNRVDRQRRDNINSKIQELLTLIPSDFFQEYYKNNSISNASGTSNNNINPTESNCSLQDDNLNIKLKGTGTKDGKPNKGQILTQAVEYITYLQNEVDKKNRAEIDLMLKIQELSKKTGIIINDINLENTSAEIMLAKIGVGPLSESDANSGSNNKNTTYLAGGETKAEYGGYGTYSNP
;
A
#
# COMPACT_ATOMS: atom_id res chain seq x y z
N MET A 1 -46.13 43.83 13.64
CA MET A 1 -45.64 42.47 13.33
C MET A 1 -44.37 42.64 12.50
N ALA A 2 -43.19 42.51 13.13
CA ALA A 2 -41.90 42.70 12.48
C ALA A 2 -41.39 41.34 11.95
N SER A 3 -41.12 41.27 10.65
CA SER A 3 -40.51 40.09 10.01
C SER A 3 -39.03 40.03 10.33
N VAL A 4 -38.58 38.94 10.95
CA VAL A 4 -37.16 38.69 11.20
C VAL A 4 -36.53 38.09 9.93
N PRO A 5 -35.41 38.62 9.40
CA PRO A 5 -34.77 38.07 8.21
C PRO A 5 -33.86 36.89 8.59
N ASN A 6 -34.23 35.68 8.18
CA ASN A 6 -33.43 34.48 8.38
C ASN A 6 -32.45 34.31 7.20
N SER A 7 -31.28 34.97 7.25
CA SER A 7 -30.29 34.88 6.17
C SER A 7 -28.83 34.91 6.65
N ILE A 8 -28.47 34.00 7.56
CA ILE A 8 -27.06 33.76 7.90
C ILE A 8 -26.84 32.25 8.06
N SER A 9 -26.80 31.50 6.94
CA SER A 9 -26.39 30.07 6.95
C SER A 9 -25.75 29.55 5.64
N SER A 10 -25.56 30.39 4.61
CA SER A 10 -25.08 29.91 3.29
C SER A 10 -23.58 30.06 3.03
N ALA A 11 -22.87 30.93 3.76
CA ALA A 11 -21.44 31.19 3.48
C ALA A 11 -20.54 30.02 3.91
N THR A 12 -20.78 29.42 5.08
CA THR A 12 -19.98 28.30 5.61
C THR A 12 -20.25 26.99 4.87
N SER A 13 -21.45 26.79 4.35
CA SER A 13 -21.80 25.57 3.60
C SER A 13 -21.20 25.55 2.19
N THR A 14 -21.01 26.70 1.54
CA THR A 14 -20.38 26.74 0.21
C THR A 14 -18.88 26.47 0.25
N SER A 15 -18.18 26.91 1.31
CA SER A 15 -16.76 26.61 1.50
C SER A 15 -16.52 25.13 1.83
N THR A 16 -17.34 24.53 2.70
CA THR A 16 -17.26 23.09 3.01
C THR A 16 -17.55 22.23 1.78
N ASN A 17 -18.56 22.59 0.98
CA ASN A 17 -18.85 21.90 -0.29
C ASN A 17 -17.70 21.97 -1.30
N ARG A 18 -16.98 23.11 -1.38
CA ARG A 18 -15.79 23.25 -2.23
C ARG A 18 -14.64 22.36 -1.74
N VAL A 19 -14.39 22.38 -0.44
CA VAL A 19 -13.35 21.53 0.18
C VAL A 19 -13.67 20.05 -0.02
N ASP A 20 -14.91 19.63 0.19
CA ASP A 20 -15.31 18.23 -0.01
C ASP A 20 -15.24 17.81 -1.47
N ARG A 21 -15.56 18.70 -2.40
CA ARG A 21 -15.34 18.43 -3.82
C ARG A 21 -13.86 18.25 -4.13
N GLN A 22 -13.00 19.14 -3.64
CA GLN A 22 -11.55 19.01 -3.81
C GLN A 22 -11.02 17.71 -3.20
N ARG A 23 -11.49 17.31 -2.01
CA ARG A 23 -11.13 16.04 -1.37
C ARG A 23 -11.52 14.84 -2.23
N ARG A 24 -12.75 14.82 -2.76
CA ARG A 24 -13.21 13.75 -3.65
C ARG A 24 -12.38 13.67 -4.93
N ASP A 25 -12.08 14.81 -5.53
CA ASP A 25 -11.31 14.87 -6.77
C ASP A 25 -9.84 14.43 -6.54
N ASN A 26 -9.23 14.86 -5.43
CA ASN A 26 -7.90 14.41 -5.02
C ASN A 26 -7.84 12.88 -4.79
N ILE A 27 -8.84 12.32 -4.10
CA ILE A 27 -8.92 10.86 -3.87
C ILE A 27 -9.08 10.12 -5.21
N ASN A 28 -9.97 10.60 -6.08
CA ASN A 28 -10.20 9.98 -7.38
C ASN A 28 -8.95 10.01 -8.26
N SER A 29 -8.19 11.11 -8.24
CA SER A 29 -6.92 11.23 -8.95
C SER A 29 -5.92 10.18 -8.48
N LYS A 30 -5.78 9.98 -7.16
CA LYS A 30 -4.87 8.95 -6.60
C LYS A 30 -5.31 7.52 -6.95
N ILE A 31 -6.61 7.25 -6.95
CA ILE A 31 -7.12 5.92 -7.38
C ILE A 31 -6.82 5.68 -8.86
N GLN A 32 -6.92 6.71 -9.70
CA GLN A 32 -6.56 6.59 -11.12
C GLN A 32 -5.05 6.43 -11.34
N GLU A 33 -4.23 7.14 -10.55
CA GLU A 33 -2.78 6.96 -10.56
C GLU A 33 -2.38 5.52 -10.16
N LEU A 34 -3.01 4.96 -9.11
CA LEU A 34 -2.81 3.56 -8.73
C LEU A 34 -3.11 2.59 -9.87
N LEU A 35 -4.18 2.81 -10.63
CA LEU A 35 -4.50 1.99 -11.80
C LEU A 35 -3.37 2.03 -12.86
N THR A 36 -2.63 3.13 -12.99
CA THR A 36 -1.52 3.22 -13.95
C THR A 36 -0.23 2.55 -13.46
N LEU A 37 -0.06 2.40 -12.14
CA LEU A 37 1.13 1.79 -11.54
C LEU A 37 1.04 0.26 -11.49
N ILE A 38 -0.17 -0.28 -11.33
CA ILE A 38 -0.38 -1.72 -11.23
C ILE A 38 -0.32 -2.34 -12.64
N PRO A 39 0.50 -3.39 -12.86
CA PRO A 39 0.58 -4.06 -14.15
C PRO A 39 -0.79 -4.59 -14.60
N SER A 40 -1.07 -4.52 -15.91
CA SER A 40 -2.34 -4.98 -16.48
C SER A 40 -2.64 -6.46 -16.21
N ASP A 41 -1.60 -7.26 -15.95
CA ASP A 41 -1.71 -8.68 -15.67
C ASP A 41 -2.51 -8.97 -14.39
N PHE A 42 -2.40 -8.10 -13.39
CA PHE A 42 -3.20 -8.13 -12.16
C PHE A 42 -4.69 -7.87 -12.43
N PHE A 43 -5.04 -7.36 -13.63
CA PHE A 43 -6.42 -7.10 -14.00
C PHE A 43 -7.03 -8.11 -14.99
N GLN A 44 -6.28 -9.12 -15.43
CA GLN A 44 -6.73 -10.06 -16.47
C GLN A 44 -8.04 -10.77 -16.12
N GLU A 45 -8.21 -11.20 -14.87
CA GLU A 45 -9.42 -11.88 -14.42
C GLU A 45 -10.67 -10.98 -14.55
N TYR A 46 -10.54 -9.69 -14.27
CA TYR A 46 -11.64 -8.74 -14.42
C TYR A 46 -11.98 -8.48 -15.89
N TYR A 47 -10.97 -8.37 -16.76
CA TYR A 47 -11.20 -8.19 -18.19
C TYR A 47 -11.83 -9.43 -18.83
N LYS A 48 -11.43 -10.65 -18.40
CA LYS A 48 -11.99 -11.92 -18.89
C LYS A 48 -13.47 -12.07 -18.52
N ASN A 49 -13.84 -11.67 -17.30
CA ASN A 49 -15.23 -11.74 -16.83
C ASN A 49 -16.17 -10.76 -17.55
N ASN A 50 -15.66 -9.64 -18.09
CA ASN A 50 -16.43 -8.73 -18.97
C ASN A 50 -16.59 -9.28 -20.39
N SER A 51 -15.62 -10.04 -20.89
CA SER A 51 -15.71 -10.66 -22.23
C SER A 51 -16.69 -11.85 -22.26
N ILE A 52 -16.75 -12.64 -21.19
CA ILE A 52 -17.65 -13.80 -21.09
C ILE A 52 -19.12 -13.37 -20.93
N SER A 53 -19.39 -12.31 -20.18
CA SER A 53 -20.75 -11.79 -19.98
C SER A 53 -21.33 -11.11 -21.23
N ASN A 54 -20.49 -10.60 -22.13
CA ASN A 54 -20.93 -10.04 -23.41
C ASN A 54 -21.09 -11.09 -24.53
N ALA A 55 -20.42 -12.25 -24.41
CA ALA A 55 -20.61 -13.38 -25.33
C ALA A 55 -21.83 -14.26 -24.97
N SER A 56 -22.37 -14.17 -23.75
CA SER A 56 -23.59 -14.90 -23.33
C SER A 56 -24.89 -14.19 -23.73
N GLY A 57 -24.87 -13.49 -24.86
CA GLY A 57 -26.02 -12.83 -25.46
C GLY A 57 -26.57 -13.58 -26.67
N THR A 58 -26.52 -14.93 -26.70
CA THR A 58 -27.44 -15.84 -27.43
C THR A 58 -26.96 -17.29 -27.22
N SER A 59 -27.61 -18.02 -26.32
CA SER A 59 -28.00 -19.43 -26.48
C SER A 59 -28.42 -19.97 -25.12
N ASN A 60 -29.73 -19.98 -24.86
CA ASN A 60 -30.30 -20.91 -23.89
C ASN A 60 -29.91 -22.32 -24.33
N ASN A 61 -29.01 -22.99 -23.60
CA ASN A 61 -28.99 -24.44 -23.55
C ASN A 61 -28.51 -24.89 -22.18
N ASN A 62 -29.42 -25.60 -21.53
CA ASN A 62 -29.25 -26.36 -20.32
C ASN A 62 -28.13 -27.40 -20.56
N ILE A 63 -26.92 -27.18 -20.02
CA ILE A 63 -25.85 -28.17 -20.02
C ILE A 63 -25.25 -28.20 -18.63
N ASN A 64 -25.40 -29.36 -17.99
CA ASN A 64 -24.82 -29.72 -16.70
C ASN A 64 -23.30 -29.42 -16.65
N PRO A 65 -22.76 -29.07 -15.47
CA PRO A 65 -21.33 -28.82 -15.33
C PRO A 65 -20.59 -30.15 -15.28
N THR A 66 -19.92 -30.52 -16.37
CA THR A 66 -18.95 -31.63 -16.37
C THR A 66 -17.60 -31.10 -16.83
N GLU A 67 -16.72 -30.95 -15.84
CA GLU A 67 -15.28 -31.21 -15.88
C GLU A 67 -14.43 -30.48 -16.93
N SER A 68 -13.68 -29.48 -16.45
CA SER A 68 -12.39 -29.11 -17.04
C SER A 68 -11.44 -28.67 -15.92
N ASN A 69 -10.53 -29.59 -15.60
CA ASN A 69 -9.39 -29.44 -14.72
C ASN A 69 -8.49 -28.26 -15.15
N CYS A 70 -8.18 -27.36 -14.22
CA CYS A 70 -6.85 -26.76 -14.12
C CYS A 70 -6.59 -26.45 -12.64
N SER A 71 -5.91 -27.40 -12.00
CA SER A 71 -5.50 -27.34 -10.60
C SER A 71 -4.45 -26.27 -10.37
N LEU A 72 -4.74 -25.31 -9.51
CA LEU A 72 -3.84 -24.92 -8.43
C LEU A 72 -4.69 -24.77 -7.17
N GLN A 73 -4.46 -25.69 -6.23
CA GLN A 73 -5.02 -25.69 -4.89
C GLN A 73 -4.23 -24.66 -4.08
N ASP A 74 -4.90 -23.65 -3.56
CA ASP A 74 -4.59 -23.06 -2.26
C ASP A 74 -5.87 -22.42 -1.70
N ASP A 75 -6.17 -22.82 -0.47
CA ASP A 75 -7.45 -22.62 0.20
C ASP A 75 -7.65 -21.18 0.70
N ASN A 76 -8.90 -20.71 0.63
CA ASN A 76 -9.47 -19.54 1.33
C ASN A 76 -9.18 -18.12 0.81
N LEU A 77 -9.64 -17.80 -0.41
CA LEU A 77 -10.15 -16.46 -0.74
C LEU A 77 -11.46 -16.57 -1.54
N ASN A 78 -12.56 -16.90 -0.85
CA ASN A 78 -13.91 -16.78 -1.42
C ASN A 78 -14.33 -15.30 -1.49
N ILE A 79 -13.68 -14.52 -2.36
CA ILE A 79 -14.24 -13.25 -2.81
C ILE A 79 -15.00 -13.58 -4.09
N LYS A 80 -16.28 -13.88 -3.92
CA LYS A 80 -17.28 -13.94 -4.99
C LYS A 80 -17.34 -12.57 -5.70
N LEU A 81 -16.43 -12.35 -6.65
CA LEU A 81 -16.34 -11.16 -7.49
C LEU A 81 -17.48 -11.19 -8.51
N LYS A 82 -18.69 -10.84 -8.03
CA LYS A 82 -19.82 -10.44 -8.85
C LYS A 82 -19.33 -9.32 -9.77
N GLY A 83 -19.47 -9.47 -11.09
CA GLY A 83 -19.01 -8.50 -12.07
C GLY A 83 -19.54 -7.10 -11.77
N THR A 84 -18.64 -6.19 -11.36
CA THR A 84 -18.94 -4.76 -11.15
C THR A 84 -18.01 -3.87 -11.97
N GLY A 85 -17.61 -4.32 -13.16
CA GLY A 85 -16.92 -3.45 -14.11
C GLY A 85 -17.78 -2.20 -14.40
N THR A 86 -17.12 -1.06 -14.55
CA THR A 86 -17.79 0.16 -15.03
C THR A 86 -18.24 -0.07 -16.49
N LYS A 87 -19.20 0.72 -16.99
CA LYS A 87 -19.74 0.58 -18.37
C LYS A 87 -18.66 0.59 -19.46
N ASP A 88 -17.48 1.10 -19.15
CA ASP A 88 -16.33 1.20 -20.04
C ASP A 88 -15.41 -0.04 -20.01
N GLY A 89 -15.78 -1.09 -19.27
CA GLY A 89 -14.95 -2.29 -19.08
C GLY A 89 -13.74 -2.09 -18.17
N LYS A 90 -13.52 -0.86 -17.66
CA LYS A 90 -12.43 -0.51 -16.75
C LYS A 90 -12.72 -1.00 -15.32
N PRO A 91 -11.67 -1.40 -14.57
CA PRO A 91 -11.82 -1.87 -13.20
C PRO A 91 -12.44 -0.78 -12.31
N ASN A 92 -13.32 -1.20 -11.41
CA ASN A 92 -13.97 -0.34 -10.42
C ASN A 92 -12.96 0.08 -9.34
N LYS A 93 -13.23 1.17 -8.62
CA LYS A 93 -12.42 1.66 -7.49
C LYS A 93 -12.11 0.55 -6.48
N GLY A 94 -13.10 -0.27 -6.13
CA GLY A 94 -12.88 -1.42 -5.24
C GLY A 94 -11.85 -2.40 -5.81
N GLN A 95 -11.96 -2.75 -7.09
CA GLN A 95 -11.05 -3.66 -7.78
C GLN A 95 -9.64 -3.08 -7.89
N ILE A 96 -9.51 -1.79 -8.21
CA ILE A 96 -8.21 -1.08 -8.26
C ILE A 96 -7.53 -1.14 -6.90
N LEU A 97 -8.27 -0.89 -5.81
CA LEU A 97 -7.72 -0.92 -4.46
C LEU A 97 -7.33 -2.34 -4.03
N THR A 98 -8.15 -3.34 -4.32
CA THR A 98 -7.83 -4.75 -4.05
C THR A 98 -6.55 -5.16 -4.77
N GLN A 99 -6.45 -4.88 -6.06
CA GLN A 99 -5.27 -5.21 -6.85
C GLN A 99 -4.03 -4.40 -6.45
N ALA A 100 -4.20 -3.16 -5.96
CA ALA A 100 -3.10 -2.39 -5.40
C ALA A 100 -2.47 -3.12 -4.20
N VAL A 101 -3.29 -3.67 -3.30
CA VAL A 101 -2.82 -4.40 -2.11
C VAL A 101 -2.12 -5.69 -2.51
N GLU A 102 -2.69 -6.44 -3.46
CA GLU A 102 -2.07 -7.65 -3.99
C GLU A 102 -0.72 -7.34 -4.65
N TYR A 103 -0.64 -6.28 -5.45
CA TYR A 103 0.60 -5.89 -6.11
C TYR A 103 1.68 -5.42 -5.13
N ILE A 104 1.32 -4.66 -4.09
CA ILE A 104 2.26 -4.29 -3.02
C ILE A 104 2.80 -5.55 -2.33
N THR A 105 1.92 -6.49 -2.00
CA THR A 105 2.31 -7.77 -1.36
C THR A 105 3.26 -8.56 -2.26
N TYR A 106 2.97 -8.62 -3.56
CA TYR A 106 3.85 -9.23 -4.55
C TYR A 106 5.23 -8.55 -4.59
N LEU A 107 5.28 -7.22 -4.64
CA LEU A 107 6.54 -6.47 -4.66
C LEU A 107 7.35 -6.68 -3.39
N GLN A 108 6.71 -6.70 -2.22
CA GLN A 108 7.36 -7.01 -0.95
C GLN A 108 8.01 -8.40 -0.97
N ASN A 109 7.29 -9.42 -1.43
CA ASN A 109 7.82 -10.78 -1.56
C ASN A 109 8.98 -10.88 -2.56
N GLU A 110 8.89 -10.18 -3.70
CA GLU A 110 9.99 -10.15 -4.68
C GLU A 110 11.22 -9.45 -4.12
N VAL A 111 11.06 -8.34 -3.38
CA VAL A 111 12.17 -7.67 -2.68
C VAL A 111 12.82 -8.64 -1.69
N ASP A 112 12.06 -9.33 -0.87
CA ASP A 112 12.60 -10.28 0.11
C ASP A 112 13.35 -11.44 -0.56
N LYS A 113 12.82 -11.96 -1.67
CA LYS A 113 13.46 -13.03 -2.44
C LYS A 113 14.79 -12.56 -3.03
N LYS A 114 14.84 -11.35 -3.60
CA LYS A 114 16.06 -10.76 -4.14
C LYS A 114 17.07 -10.47 -3.04
N ASN A 115 16.61 -9.97 -1.90
CA ASN A 115 17.44 -9.69 -0.74
C ASN A 115 18.14 -10.96 -0.22
N ARG A 116 17.40 -12.08 -0.11
CA ARG A 116 17.98 -13.38 0.27
C ARG A 116 19.04 -13.87 -0.73
N ALA A 117 18.74 -13.78 -2.03
CA ALA A 117 19.69 -14.19 -3.07
C ALA A 117 20.96 -13.31 -3.08
N GLU A 118 20.83 -12.02 -2.79
CA GLU A 118 21.94 -11.10 -2.64
C GLU A 118 22.83 -11.48 -1.44
N ILE A 119 22.23 -11.79 -0.28
CA ILE A 119 22.96 -12.25 0.91
C ILE A 119 23.74 -13.53 0.61
N ASP A 120 23.13 -14.51 -0.05
CA ASP A 120 23.79 -15.76 -0.42
C ASP A 120 25.01 -15.50 -1.32
N LEU A 121 24.89 -14.56 -2.26
CA LEU A 121 25.99 -14.18 -3.13
C LEU A 121 27.09 -13.45 -2.36
N MET A 122 26.73 -12.52 -1.47
CA MET A 122 27.68 -11.81 -0.62
C MET A 122 28.48 -12.79 0.24
N LEU A 123 27.82 -13.75 0.90
CA LEU A 123 28.49 -14.78 1.69
C LEU A 123 29.46 -15.61 0.85
N LYS A 124 29.06 -15.98 -0.37
CA LYS A 124 29.92 -16.73 -1.28
C LYS A 124 31.14 -15.94 -1.73
N ILE A 125 30.97 -14.64 -2.01
CA ILE A 125 32.09 -13.75 -2.35
C ILE A 125 33.04 -13.62 -1.16
N GLN A 126 32.52 -13.41 0.06
CA GLN A 126 33.34 -13.37 1.28
C GLN A 126 34.12 -14.67 1.50
N GLU A 127 33.48 -15.82 1.29
CA GLU A 127 34.12 -17.13 1.42
C GLU A 127 35.26 -17.30 0.40
N LEU A 128 35.02 -16.93 -0.87
CA LEU A 128 36.03 -17.02 -1.92
C LEU A 128 37.19 -16.04 -1.72
N SER A 129 36.91 -14.81 -1.28
CA SER A 129 37.93 -13.81 -0.92
C SER A 129 38.84 -14.34 0.19
N LYS A 130 38.27 -14.95 1.24
CA LYS A 130 39.05 -15.59 2.33
C LYS A 130 39.93 -16.73 1.83
N LYS A 131 39.42 -17.58 0.93
CA LYS A 131 40.19 -18.71 0.36
C LYS A 131 41.31 -18.28 -0.57
N THR A 132 41.09 -17.23 -1.35
CA THR A 132 42.07 -16.74 -2.34
C THR A 132 43.06 -15.73 -1.76
N GLY A 133 42.77 -15.17 -0.58
CA GLY A 133 43.58 -14.13 0.04
C GLY A 133 43.52 -12.78 -0.68
N ILE A 134 42.53 -12.60 -1.58
CA ILE A 134 42.33 -11.36 -2.34
C ILE A 134 41.34 -10.49 -1.57
N ILE A 135 41.74 -9.26 -1.26
CA ILE A 135 40.87 -8.26 -0.65
C ILE A 135 40.05 -7.60 -1.75
N ILE A 136 38.72 -7.57 -1.58
CA ILE A 136 37.75 -6.94 -2.50
C ILE A 136 37.35 -5.61 -1.87
N ASN A 137 37.73 -4.49 -2.50
CA ASN A 137 37.47 -3.12 -1.99
C ASN A 137 36.46 -2.35 -2.86
N ASP A 138 36.10 -2.90 -4.01
CA ASP A 138 35.30 -2.29 -5.06
C ASP A 138 33.81 -2.64 -4.98
N ILE A 139 33.43 -3.52 -4.04
CA ILE A 139 32.06 -4.01 -3.87
C ILE A 139 31.64 -3.82 -2.41
N ASN A 140 30.40 -3.39 -2.19
CA ASN A 140 29.80 -3.37 -0.86
C ASN A 140 29.41 -4.80 -0.44
N LEU A 141 30.04 -5.31 0.62
CA LEU A 141 29.75 -6.63 1.20
C LEU A 141 29.13 -6.53 2.61
N GLU A 142 28.74 -5.33 3.04
CA GLU A 142 28.20 -5.09 4.39
C GLU A 142 26.68 -5.05 4.41
N ASN A 143 26.09 -4.34 3.45
CA ASN A 143 24.64 -4.08 3.42
C ASN A 143 24.07 -4.43 2.06
N THR A 144 22.83 -4.93 2.05
CA THR A 144 22.15 -5.28 0.81
C THR A 144 21.59 -4.04 0.11
N SER A 145 21.34 -4.15 -1.19
CA SER A 145 20.73 -3.09 -1.98
C SER A 145 19.39 -2.61 -1.41
N ALA A 146 18.61 -3.52 -0.82
CA ALA A 146 17.35 -3.21 -0.17
C ALA A 146 17.55 -2.34 1.07
N GLU A 147 18.50 -2.67 1.94
CA GLU A 147 18.80 -1.92 3.17
C GLU A 147 19.25 -0.49 2.86
N ILE A 148 20.09 -0.31 1.83
CA ILE A 148 20.55 1.00 1.35
C ILE A 148 19.37 1.85 0.86
N MET A 149 18.46 1.26 0.08
CA MET A 149 17.34 2.00 -0.48
C MET A 149 16.27 2.33 0.58
N LEU A 150 16.07 1.43 1.54
CA LEU A 150 15.23 1.68 2.72
C LEU A 150 15.79 2.84 3.55
N ALA A 151 17.11 2.88 3.76
CA ALA A 151 17.77 3.99 4.45
C ALA A 151 17.48 5.34 3.78
N LYS A 152 17.58 5.41 2.44
CA LYS A 152 17.30 6.62 1.66
C LYS A 152 15.86 7.12 1.80
N ILE A 153 14.91 6.23 2.06
CA ILE A 153 13.50 6.56 2.29
C ILE A 153 13.27 6.94 3.76
N GLY A 154 14.26 6.75 4.63
CA GLY A 154 14.17 7.03 6.07
C GLY A 154 13.57 5.87 6.85
N VAL A 155 13.71 4.63 6.37
CA VAL A 155 13.19 3.43 7.02
C VAL A 155 14.30 2.40 7.26
N GLY A 156 14.23 1.67 8.37
CA GLY A 156 15.22 0.63 8.72
C GLY A 156 16.44 1.13 9.51
N PRO A 157 17.31 0.23 9.97
CA PRO A 157 18.40 0.55 10.91
C PRO A 157 19.47 1.48 10.34
N LEU A 158 19.70 1.44 9.02
CA LEU A 158 20.66 2.31 8.33
C LEU A 158 20.15 3.74 8.13
N SER A 159 18.85 4.00 8.36
CA SER A 159 18.27 5.34 8.15
C SER A 159 18.75 6.39 9.16
N GLU A 160 19.19 5.95 10.35
CA GLU A 160 19.72 6.85 11.39
C GLU A 160 21.20 7.21 11.18
N SER A 161 21.92 6.41 10.40
CA SER A 161 23.37 6.56 10.19
C SER A 161 23.73 7.82 9.38
N ASP A 162 22.85 8.22 8.45
CA ASP A 162 23.04 9.41 7.61
C ASP A 162 22.65 10.73 8.31
N ALA A 163 21.92 10.67 9.43
CA ALA A 163 21.53 11.87 10.17
C ALA A 163 22.70 12.55 10.91
N ASN A 164 23.83 11.84 11.10
CA ASN A 164 24.93 12.31 11.95
C ASN A 164 26.17 12.84 11.19
N SER A 165 26.25 12.70 9.86
CA SER A 165 27.35 13.26 9.04
C SER A 165 27.02 14.60 8.35
N GLY A 166 25.84 15.16 8.60
CA GLY A 166 25.33 16.36 7.92
C GLY A 166 25.02 17.56 8.82
N SER A 167 25.74 17.76 9.93
CA SER A 167 25.66 19.03 10.67
C SER A 167 26.35 20.13 9.88
N ASN A 168 25.61 20.81 9.00
CA ASN A 168 25.67 22.26 8.75
C ASN A 168 24.64 22.67 7.67
N ASN A 169 23.35 22.70 8.02
CA ASN A 169 22.57 23.94 7.88
C ASN A 169 21.18 23.86 8.53
N LYS A 170 20.86 24.96 9.20
CA LYS A 170 19.77 25.19 10.14
C LYS A 170 18.37 25.15 9.50
N ASN A 171 17.43 24.42 10.09
CA ASN A 171 16.19 24.92 10.73
C ASN A 171 15.07 23.88 10.70
N THR A 172 14.94 23.10 11.77
CA THR A 172 13.63 22.65 12.30
C THR A 172 13.78 22.40 13.80
N THR A 173 13.41 23.42 14.58
CA THR A 173 13.18 23.30 16.02
C THR A 173 11.94 22.46 16.24
N TYR A 174 12.11 21.23 16.75
CA TYR A 174 11.08 20.58 17.55
C TYR A 174 11.68 20.19 18.90
N LEU A 175 10.95 20.63 19.92
CA LEU A 175 11.33 20.63 21.33
C LEU A 175 11.32 19.19 21.85
N ALA A 176 12.47 18.76 22.39
CA ALA A 176 12.53 17.63 23.30
C ALA A 176 11.79 18.01 24.59
N GLY A 177 10.79 17.21 24.96
CA GLY A 177 9.98 17.46 26.14
C GLY A 177 9.37 16.17 26.70
N GLY A 178 10.00 15.66 27.76
CA GLY A 178 9.33 15.11 28.94
C GLY A 178 8.65 13.74 28.81
N GLU A 179 9.29 12.75 29.42
CA GLU A 179 8.67 11.52 29.91
C GLU A 179 7.36 11.83 30.67
N THR A 180 6.20 11.47 30.12
CA THR A 180 4.96 11.40 30.90
C THR A 180 4.80 9.98 31.44
N LYS A 181 5.12 9.81 32.72
CA LYS A 181 4.68 8.67 33.52
C LYS A 181 3.15 8.58 33.44
N ALA A 182 2.64 7.42 33.01
CA ALA A 182 1.22 7.12 33.08
C ALA A 182 0.82 6.95 34.56
N GLU A 183 0.20 7.99 35.14
CA GLU A 183 -0.46 7.93 36.43
C GLU A 183 -1.79 7.18 36.25
N TYR A 184 -1.80 5.94 36.72
CA TYR A 184 -2.96 5.04 36.72
C TYR A 184 -3.97 5.55 37.76
N GLY A 185 -5.11 6.05 37.28
CA GLY A 185 -6.15 6.70 38.06
C GLY A 185 -6.66 5.86 39.23
N GLY A 186 -6.64 6.46 40.42
CA GLY A 186 -7.14 5.88 41.66
C GLY A 186 -8.66 5.72 41.66
N TYR A 187 -9.11 4.55 42.08
CA TYR A 187 -10.51 4.32 42.45
C TYR A 187 -10.76 5.02 43.78
N GLY A 188 -11.50 6.13 43.73
CA GLY A 188 -12.06 6.79 44.90
C GLY A 188 -12.99 5.84 45.64
N THR A 189 -12.66 5.54 46.88
CA THR A 189 -13.51 4.86 47.85
C THR A 189 -14.72 5.75 48.15
N TYR A 190 -15.92 5.33 47.76
CA TYR A 190 -17.14 5.94 48.31
C TYR A 190 -17.40 5.35 49.69
N SER A 191 -17.23 6.21 50.70
CA SER A 191 -17.71 5.98 52.06
C SER A 191 -18.85 6.97 52.33
N ASN A 192 -19.81 6.50 53.14
CA ASN A 192 -20.94 7.16 53.82
C ASN A 192 -22.34 7.14 53.17
N PRO A 193 -23.40 7.24 53.99
CA PRO A 193 -23.47 7.20 55.47
C PRO A 193 -24.11 5.93 56.06
#